data_AF-A0A355YLJ1-F1
#
_entry.id   AF-A0A355YLJ1-F1
#
_cell.length_a   1.000
_cell.length_b   1.000
_cell.length_c   1.000
_cell.angle_alpha   90.00
_cell.angle_beta   90.00
_cell.angle_gamma   90.00
#
_symmetry.space_group_name_H-M   'P 1'
#
loop_
_entity.id
_entity.type
_entity.pdbx_description
1 polymer ?
#
loop_
_entity_poly.entity_id
_entity_poly.type
_entity_poly.pdbx_seq_one_letter_code
_entity_poly.pdbx_strand_id
1 'polypeptide(L)'
;MPRLDYYRKKTELSPLEQVENNHARRKIMQAVRAVEMHMALSCIAMGTVQCLSLLTEGKLCTEQIRYQRTPSKGKVSEGAMMLYLRKHIFRFMGQNPELHITRLIQEMQDQSEI
;
A
#
# COMPACT_ATOMS: atom_id res chain seq x y z
N MET A 1 -8.41 20.64 4.98
CA MET A 1 -8.35 19.91 6.27
C MET A 1 -8.42 20.91 7.41
N PRO A 2 -9.27 20.71 8.42
CA PRO A 2 -9.22 21.51 9.64
C PRO A 2 -7.84 21.38 10.30
N ARG A 3 -7.34 22.45 10.92
CA ARG A 3 -6.05 22.42 11.61
C ARG A 3 -6.16 21.48 12.81
N LEU A 4 -5.28 20.50 12.92
CA LEU A 4 -5.23 19.58 14.07
C LEU A 4 -5.06 20.33 15.41
N ASP A 5 -4.40 21.49 15.38
CA ASP A 5 -4.20 22.35 16.54
C ASP A 5 -5.25 23.47 16.70
N TYR A 6 -6.42 23.39 16.04
CA TYR A 6 -7.39 24.50 16.03
C TYR A 6 -7.81 24.96 17.43
N TYR A 7 -7.88 24.03 18.40
CA TYR A 7 -8.23 24.33 19.80
C TYR A 7 -7.04 24.32 20.77
N ARG A 8 -5.82 24.07 20.28
CA ARG A 8 -4.65 23.89 21.15
C ARG A 8 -4.09 25.25 21.57
N LYS A 9 -3.89 25.45 22.87
CA LYS A 9 -3.28 26.70 23.37
C LYS A 9 -1.77 26.66 23.09
N LYS A 10 -1.18 27.79 22.73
CA LYS A 10 0.27 27.89 22.41
C LYS A 10 1.19 27.47 23.56
N THR A 11 0.69 27.50 24.79
CA THR A 11 1.41 27.11 26.01
C THR A 11 1.24 25.62 26.37
N GLU A 12 0.40 24.86 25.68
CA GLU A 12 0.19 23.44 25.95
C GLU A 12 1.31 22.58 25.35
N LEU A 13 1.94 21.78 26.21
CA LEU A 13 2.93 20.77 25.81
C LEU A 13 2.35 19.85 24.72
N SER A 14 3.21 19.39 23.80
CA SER A 14 2.75 18.46 22.77
C SER A 14 2.24 17.16 23.39
N PRO A 15 1.26 16.49 22.76
CA PRO A 15 0.75 15.21 23.26
C PRO A 15 1.86 14.18 23.50
N LEU A 16 2.96 14.25 22.73
CA LEU A 16 4.11 13.36 22.90
C LEU A 16 5.03 13.77 24.06
N GLU A 17 5.12 15.05 24.40
CA GLU A 17 5.88 15.56 25.54
C GLU A 17 5.19 15.30 26.88
N GLN A 18 3.87 15.13 26.87
CA GLN A 18 3.09 14.74 28.05
C GLN A 18 3.32 13.27 28.48
N VAL A 19 3.99 12.46 27.64
CA VAL A 19 4.29 11.06 27.94
C VAL A 19 5.60 10.98 28.71
N GLU A 20 5.52 10.83 30.03
CA GLU A 20 6.67 10.74 30.94
C GLU A 20 7.53 9.48 30.70
N ASN A 21 6.91 8.37 30.30
CA ASN A 21 7.61 7.12 30.06
C ASN A 21 8.33 7.13 28.69
N ASN A 22 9.67 7.16 28.73
CA ASN A 22 10.54 7.14 27.55
C ASN A 22 10.37 5.89 26.65
N HIS A 23 10.01 4.74 27.21
CA HIS A 23 9.72 3.54 26.41
C HIS A 23 8.40 3.71 25.64
N ALA A 24 7.35 4.15 26.32
CA ALA A 24 6.06 4.43 25.71
C ALA A 24 6.17 5.49 24.61
N ARG A 25 6.89 6.59 24.87
CA ARG A 25 7.16 7.64 23.89
C ARG A 25 7.83 7.11 22.62
N ARG A 26 8.84 6.24 22.75
CA ARG A 26 9.50 5.59 21.59
C ARG A 26 8.56 4.71 20.80
N LYS A 27 7.73 3.91 21.47
CA LYS A 27 6.73 3.05 20.82
C LYS A 27 5.68 3.85 20.05
N ILE A 28 5.20 4.95 20.63
CA ILE A 28 4.26 5.87 19.96
C ILE A 28 4.89 6.43 18.68
N MET A 29 6.13 6.93 18.73
CA MET A 29 6.81 7.43 17.53
C MET A 29 7.00 6.36 16.45
N GLN A 30 7.35 5.13 16.85
CA GLN A 30 7.47 4.00 15.92
C GLN A 30 6.14 3.71 15.23
N ALA A 31 5.04 3.69 15.99
CA ALA A 31 3.70 3.46 15.46
C ALA A 31 3.28 4.57 14.49
N VAL A 32 3.49 5.85 14.84
CA VAL A 32 3.19 6.99 13.96
C VAL A 32 3.95 6.88 12.64
N ARG A 33 5.26 6.62 12.69
CA ARG A 33 6.07 6.43 11.47
C ARG A 33 5.60 5.27 10.62
N ALA A 34 5.21 4.15 11.25
CA ALA A 34 4.68 2.99 10.54
C ALA A 34 3.35 3.33 9.83
N VAL A 35 2.46 4.09 10.49
CA VAL A 35 1.20 4.55 9.90
C VAL A 35 1.44 5.50 8.73
N GLU A 36 2.33 6.49 8.90
CA GLU A 36 2.68 7.44 7.83
C GLU A 36 3.25 6.71 6.60
N MET A 37 4.18 5.79 6.83
CA MET A 37 4.77 4.97 5.76
C MET A 37 3.73 4.08 5.09
N HIS A 38 2.86 3.43 5.87
CA HIS A 38 1.77 2.61 5.34
C HIS A 38 0.81 3.43 4.46
N MET A 39 0.46 4.64 4.89
CA MET A 39 -0.39 5.55 4.12
C MET A 39 0.28 5.96 2.81
N ALA A 40 1.56 6.34 2.84
CA ALA A 40 2.31 6.71 1.65
C ALA A 40 2.38 5.54 0.65
N LEU A 41 2.71 4.33 1.12
CA LEU A 41 2.73 3.12 0.30
C LEU A 41 1.35 2.78 -0.28
N SER A 42 0.29 2.95 0.51
CA SER A 42 -1.09 2.72 0.05
C SER A 42 -1.48 3.67 -1.09
N CYS A 43 -1.12 4.96 -0.98
CA CYS A 43 -1.33 5.94 -2.05
C CYS A 43 -0.57 5.57 -3.33
N ILE A 44 0.70 5.16 -3.21
CA ILE A 44 1.53 4.74 -4.35
C ILE A 44 0.94 3.49 -5.02
N ALA A 45 0.54 2.50 -4.22
CA ALA A 45 -0.05 1.26 -4.71
C ALA A 45 -1.37 1.53 -5.45
N MET A 46 -2.25 2.36 -4.86
CA MET A 46 -3.51 2.74 -5.48
C MET A 46 -3.29 3.47 -6.82
N GLY A 47 -2.40 4.45 -6.86
CA GLY A 47 -2.07 5.16 -8.10
C GLY A 47 -1.50 4.23 -9.18
N THR A 48 -0.69 3.26 -8.78
CA THR A 48 -0.14 2.26 -9.71
C THR A 48 -1.24 1.35 -10.28
N VAL A 49 -2.16 0.86 -9.43
CA VAL A 49 -3.33 0.07 -9.86
C VAL A 49 -4.22 0.86 -10.81
N GLN A 50 -4.43 2.15 -10.54
CA GLN A 50 -5.17 3.06 -11.42
C GLN A 50 -4.52 3.19 -12.79
N CYS A 51 -3.21 3.49 -12.83
CA CYS A 51 -2.46 3.57 -14.09
C CYS A 51 -2.53 2.27 -14.89
N LEU A 52 -2.33 1.11 -14.24
CA LEU A 52 -2.42 -0.19 -14.89
C LEU A 52 -3.83 -0.47 -15.45
N SER A 53 -4.87 -0.08 -14.71
CA SER A 53 -6.27 -0.25 -15.15
C SER A 53 -6.56 0.55 -16.42
N LEU A 54 -5.96 1.74 -16.56
CA LEU A 54 -6.05 2.55 -17.77
C LEU A 54 -5.26 1.95 -18.94
N LEU A 55 -4.06 1.41 -18.69
CA LEU A 55 -3.18 0.85 -19.72
C LEU A 55 -3.63 -0.52 -20.26
N THR A 56 -4.53 -1.21 -19.57
CA THR A 56 -4.96 -2.59 -19.89
C THR A 56 -6.34 -2.68 -20.56
N GLU A 57 -6.85 -1.55 -21.06
CA GLU A 57 -8.09 -1.49 -21.84
C GLU A 57 -8.09 -2.55 -22.96
N GLY A 58 -9.11 -3.40 -22.95
CA GLY A 58 -9.28 -4.50 -23.92
C GLY A 58 -8.35 -5.70 -23.80
N LYS A 59 -7.31 -5.67 -22.94
CA LYS A 59 -6.33 -6.78 -22.80
C LYS A 59 -6.70 -7.79 -21.72
N LEU A 60 -7.42 -7.34 -20.69
CA LEU A 60 -7.83 -8.18 -19.57
C LEU A 60 -9.35 -8.38 -19.61
N CYS A 61 -9.79 -9.53 -20.12
CA CYS A 61 -11.15 -10.01 -19.90
C CYS A 61 -11.24 -10.53 -18.47
N THR A 62 -11.59 -9.64 -17.54
CA THR A 62 -12.02 -10.06 -16.22
C THR A 62 -13.52 -10.26 -16.26
N GLU A 63 -13.98 -11.46 -15.89
CA GLU A 63 -15.37 -11.64 -15.49
C GLU A 63 -15.71 -10.52 -14.53
N GLN A 64 -16.84 -9.85 -14.76
CA GLN A 64 -17.26 -8.72 -13.93
C GLN A 64 -17.11 -9.13 -12.46
N ILE A 65 -16.34 -8.36 -11.68
CA ILE A 65 -16.41 -8.52 -10.23
C ILE A 65 -17.89 -8.36 -9.91
N ARG A 66 -18.47 -9.34 -9.22
CA ARG A 66 -19.90 -9.43 -8.87
C ARG A 66 -20.51 -8.11 -8.33
N TYR A 67 -19.66 -7.21 -7.83
CA TYR A 67 -20.03 -5.94 -7.20
C TYR A 67 -19.79 -4.69 -8.07
N GLN A 68 -19.38 -4.83 -9.34
CA GLN A 68 -19.15 -3.69 -10.21
C GLN A 68 -20.50 -3.17 -10.74
N ARG A 69 -20.94 -2.02 -10.20
CA ARG A 69 -22.29 -1.46 -10.45
C ARG A 69 -22.57 -1.08 -11.91
N THR A 70 -21.53 -0.86 -12.71
CA THR A 70 -21.67 -0.49 -14.12
C THR A 70 -20.57 -1.18 -14.96
N PRO A 71 -20.92 -1.90 -16.04
CA PRO A 71 -19.93 -2.38 -16.98
C PRO A 71 -19.26 -1.19 -17.66
N SER A 72 -17.94 -1.12 -17.56
CA SER A 72 -17.14 -0.11 -18.22
C SER A 72 -16.82 -0.59 -19.64
N LYS A 73 -16.80 0.33 -20.62
CA LYS A 73 -16.63 0.07 -22.07
C LYS A 73 -15.23 -0.50 -22.41
N GLY A 74 -14.90 -1.71 -21.95
CA GLY A 74 -13.61 -2.37 -22.19
C GLY A 74 -12.49 -2.00 -21.21
N LYS A 75 -12.70 -1.04 -20.30
CA LYS A 75 -11.73 -0.71 -19.24
C LYS A 75 -11.94 -1.59 -18.01
N VAL A 76 -10.84 -2.04 -17.43
CA VAL A 76 -10.85 -2.86 -16.22
C VAL A 76 -11.02 -1.94 -15.00
N SER A 77 -11.81 -2.34 -14.00
CA SER A 77 -11.87 -1.57 -12.74
C SER A 77 -10.59 -1.75 -11.93
N GLU A 78 -10.27 -0.77 -11.09
CA GLU A 78 -9.17 -0.87 -10.12
C GLU A 78 -9.28 -2.14 -9.26
N GLY A 79 -10.50 -2.49 -8.84
CA GLY A 79 -10.76 -3.72 -8.08
C GLY A 79 -10.45 -4.99 -8.88
N ALA A 80 -10.74 -5.01 -10.19
CA ALA A 80 -10.46 -6.15 -11.06
C ALA A 80 -8.96 -6.29 -11.33
N MET A 81 -8.27 -5.17 -11.53
CA MET A 81 -6.82 -5.13 -11.61
C MET A 81 -6.17 -5.64 -10.31
N MET A 82 -6.64 -5.18 -9.15
CA MET A 82 -6.16 -5.64 -7.85
C MET A 82 -6.40 -7.15 -7.67
N LEU A 83 -7.58 -7.65 -8.03
CA LEU A 83 -7.90 -9.07 -7.98
C LEU A 83 -6.96 -9.90 -8.87
N TYR A 84 -6.70 -9.42 -10.08
CA TYR A 84 -5.80 -10.04 -11.04
C TYR A 84 -4.36 -10.08 -10.51
N LEU A 85 -3.82 -8.94 -10.07
CA LEU A 85 -2.48 -8.86 -9.48
C LEU A 85 -2.37 -9.79 -8.26
N ARG A 86 -3.35 -9.79 -7.36
CA ARG A 86 -3.34 -10.70 -6.19
C ARG A 86 -3.20 -12.17 -6.58
N LYS A 87 -3.81 -12.60 -7.69
CA LYS A 87 -3.71 -13.99 -8.17
C LYS A 87 -2.39 -14.29 -8.89
N HIS A 88 -1.79 -13.30 -9.54
CA HIS A 88 -0.70 -13.51 -10.49
C HIS A 88 0.63 -12.83 -10.14
N ILE A 89 0.72 -12.07 -9.04
CA ILE A 89 1.91 -11.27 -8.70
C ILE A 89 3.17 -12.13 -8.54
N PHE A 90 3.07 -13.28 -7.87
CA PHE A 90 4.19 -14.20 -7.70
C PHE A 90 4.62 -14.85 -9.01
N ARG A 91 3.66 -15.13 -9.90
CA ARG A 91 3.96 -15.61 -11.25
C ARG A 91 4.74 -14.55 -12.03
N PHE A 92 4.34 -13.28 -11.94
CA PHE A 92 5.09 -12.19 -12.56
C PHE A 92 6.50 -12.06 -11.99
N MET A 93 6.67 -12.16 -10.67
CA MET A 93 8.00 -12.16 -10.05
C MET A 93 8.86 -13.31 -10.56
N GLY A 94 8.34 -14.55 -10.57
CA GLY A 94 9.08 -15.72 -11.08
C GLY A 94 9.42 -15.66 -12.57
N GLN A 95 8.63 -14.96 -13.38
CA GLN A 95 8.91 -14.73 -14.79
C GLN A 95 9.95 -13.63 -15.03
N ASN A 96 10.21 -12.78 -14.03
CA ASN A 96 11.10 -11.62 -14.13
C ASN A 96 12.13 -11.67 -12.97
N PRO A 97 13.05 -12.65 -12.99
CA PRO A 97 14.05 -12.84 -11.92
C PRO A 97 15.06 -11.70 -11.84
N GLU A 98 15.20 -10.89 -12.88
CA GLU A 98 16.07 -9.72 -12.91
C GLU A 98 15.58 -8.57 -12.02
N LEU A 99 14.29 -8.55 -11.67
CA LEU A 99 13.76 -7.54 -10.76
C LEU A 99 14.44 -7.63 -9.39
N HIS A 100 14.94 -6.51 -8.90
CA HIS A 100 15.66 -6.46 -7.63
C HIS A 100 14.83 -7.01 -6.46
N ILE A 101 13.53 -6.72 -6.44
CA ILE A 101 12.63 -7.23 -5.39
C ILE A 101 12.48 -8.76 -5.44
N THR A 102 12.44 -9.35 -6.64
CA THR A 102 12.38 -10.81 -6.81
C THR A 102 13.66 -11.45 -6.26
N ARG A 103 14.84 -10.90 -6.60
CA ARG A 103 16.13 -11.38 -6.09
C ARG A 103 16.23 -11.28 -4.58
N LEU A 104 15.84 -10.12 -4.02
CA LEU A 104 15.86 -9.90 -2.58
C LEU A 104 14.97 -10.91 -1.83
N ILE A 105 13.76 -11.17 -2.34
CA ILE A 105 12.85 -12.16 -1.73
C ILE A 105 13.46 -13.56 -1.81
N GLN A 106 14.07 -13.92 -2.93
CA GLN A 106 14.72 -15.23 -3.09
C GLN A 106 15.89 -15.39 -2.11
N GLU A 107 16.78 -14.41 -2.03
CA GLU A 107 17.93 -14.41 -1.10
C GLU A 107 17.47 -14.54 0.36
N MET A 108 16.41 -13.83 0.74
CA MET A 108 15.79 -13.93 2.08
C MET A 108 15.24 -15.33 2.37
N GLN A 109 14.64 -15.99 1.37
CA GLN A 109 14.10 -17.33 1.51
C GLN A 109 15.22 -18.36 1.65
N ASP A 110 16.23 -18.29 0.78
CA ASP A 110 17.38 -19.20 0.81
C ASP A 110 18.15 -19.11 2.15
N GLN A 111 18.25 -17.91 2.74
CA GLN A 111 18.84 -17.72 4.07
C GLN A 111 17.99 -18.26 5.23
N SER A 112 16.68 -18.40 5.03
CA SER A 112 15.75 -18.87 6.08
C SER A 112 15.66 -20.40 6.13
N GLU A 113 16.12 -21.11 5.09
CA GLU A 113 16.14 -22.57 5.01
C GLU A 113 17.45 -23.20 5.55
N ILE A 114 18.43 -22.38 5.92
CA ILE A 114 19.72 -22.76 6.54
C ILE A 114 19.64 -22.58 8.06
#